data_AF-A0A076MWZ0-F1
#
_entry.id   AF-A0A076MWZ0-F1
#
_cell.length_a   1.000
_cell.length_b   1.000
_cell.length_c   1.000
_cell.angle_alpha   90.00
_cell.angle_beta   90.00
_cell.angle_gamma   90.00
#
_symmetry.space_group_name_H-M   'P 1'
#
loop_
_entity.id
_entity.type
_entity.pdbx_description
1 polymer ?
#
loop_
_entity_poly.entity_id
_entity_poly.type
_entity_poly.pdbx_seq_one_letter_code
_entity_poly.pdbx_strand_id
1 'polypeptide(L)'
;MTTHKVLVLGAGYAGTAAAIQLAARTKGRDDVEVTLVNAHETFTERLRLHLTATGQQVAELSIPELLDGTGARFVRGWVTALDPDTRTVRVDDDRVLHYDTLVYALGGVADTVTVPGVEEHAQTLNSPEDAEVLAGRLARLEQGTVVVAGNGLTGVESAAEIAEQHPRLRGVLLGQGEPGAAMNRKARPTSRPRSSGWVSRCAPGWR
;
A
#
# COMPACT_ATOMS: atom_id res chain seq x y z
N MET A 1 33.99 -0.90 -20.38
CA MET A 1 32.96 0.13 -20.10
C MET A 1 32.45 -0.11 -18.69
N THR A 2 32.20 0.93 -17.90
CA THR A 2 31.60 0.79 -16.57
C THR A 2 30.10 0.55 -16.72
N THR A 3 29.58 -0.50 -16.08
CA THR A 3 28.14 -0.80 -16.07
C THR A 3 27.37 0.29 -15.33
N HIS A 4 26.35 0.86 -15.97
CA HIS A 4 25.44 1.87 -15.40
C HIS A 4 24.46 1.20 -14.44
N LYS A 5 24.44 1.65 -13.18
CA LYS A 5 23.64 1.04 -12.11
C LYS A 5 22.31 1.76 -11.92
N VAL A 6 21.21 1.08 -12.20
CA VAL A 6 19.86 1.55 -11.90
C VAL A 6 19.34 0.84 -10.66
N LEU A 7 19.11 1.61 -9.61
CA LEU A 7 18.59 1.10 -8.34
C LEU A 7 17.13 1.54 -8.16
N VAL A 8 16.25 0.57 -7.95
CA VAL A 8 14.81 0.79 -7.72
C VAL A 8 14.53 0.45 -6.25
N LEU A 9 13.98 1.40 -5.50
CA LEU A 9 13.65 1.22 -4.08
C LEU A 9 12.16 1.00 -3.90
N GLY A 10 11.78 -0.12 -3.29
CA GLY A 10 10.39 -0.50 -3.02
C GLY A 10 9.78 -1.33 -4.14
N ALA A 11 9.27 -2.51 -3.82
CA ALA A 11 8.62 -3.42 -4.76
C ALA A 11 7.09 -3.34 -4.71
N GLY A 12 6.55 -2.13 -4.53
CA GLY A 12 5.13 -1.85 -4.76
C GLY A 12 4.82 -1.74 -6.26
N TYR A 13 3.59 -1.35 -6.61
CA TYR A 13 3.15 -1.23 -8.01
C TYR A 13 4.13 -0.46 -8.91
N ALA A 14 4.59 0.71 -8.45
CA ALA A 14 5.48 1.57 -9.23
C ALA A 14 6.88 0.96 -9.41
N GLY A 15 7.49 0.44 -8.35
CA GLY A 15 8.85 -0.07 -8.39
C GLY A 15 8.97 -1.39 -9.13
N THR A 16 8.04 -2.33 -8.91
CA THR A 16 8.02 -3.60 -9.66
C THR A 16 7.80 -3.35 -11.16
N ALA A 17 6.84 -2.47 -11.52
CA ALA A 17 6.64 -2.09 -12.91
C ALA A 17 7.88 -1.42 -13.51
N ALA A 18 8.51 -0.49 -12.79
CA ALA A 18 9.72 0.17 -13.24
C ALA A 18 10.87 -0.82 -13.48
N ALA A 19 11.14 -1.72 -12.53
CA ALA A 19 12.20 -2.71 -12.63
C ALA A 19 12.01 -3.64 -13.84
N ILE A 20 10.81 -4.20 -14.01
CA ILE A 20 10.49 -5.09 -15.13
C ILE A 20 10.63 -4.36 -16.47
N GLN A 21 10.08 -3.15 -16.58
CA GLN A 21 10.10 -2.38 -17.83
C GLN A 21 11.51 -1.91 -18.18
N LEU A 22 12.31 -1.49 -17.20
CA LEU A 22 13.70 -1.11 -17.42
C LEU A 22 14.53 -2.31 -17.87
N ALA A 23 14.44 -3.45 -17.18
CA ALA A 23 15.17 -4.66 -17.54
C ALA A 23 14.80 -5.17 -18.94
N ALA A 24 13.52 -5.12 -19.31
CA ALA A 24 13.06 -5.46 -20.66
C ALA A 24 13.67 -4.55 -21.74
N ARG A 25 13.77 -3.24 -21.48
CA ARG A 25 14.32 -2.25 -22.43
C ARG A 25 15.84 -2.32 -22.55
N THR A 26 16.53 -2.83 -21.54
CA THR A 26 17.99 -2.98 -21.52
C THR A 26 18.43 -4.43 -21.74
N LYS A 27 17.52 -5.30 -22.15
CA LYS A 27 17.82 -6.71 -22.39
C LYS A 27 18.93 -6.88 -23.44
N GLY A 28 19.94 -7.68 -23.11
CA GLY A 28 21.11 -7.92 -23.97
C GLY A 28 22.17 -6.82 -23.93
N ARG A 29 22.01 -5.82 -23.05
CA ARG A 29 23.03 -4.81 -22.78
C ARG A 29 23.83 -5.20 -21.54
N ASP A 30 25.14 -5.33 -21.69
CA ASP A 30 26.06 -5.63 -20.58
C ASP A 30 26.52 -4.36 -19.84
N ASP A 31 26.11 -3.18 -20.32
CA ASP A 31 26.46 -1.88 -19.77
C ASP A 31 25.37 -1.29 -18.88
N VAL A 32 24.30 -2.03 -18.55
CA VAL A 32 23.26 -1.60 -17.59
C VAL A 32 22.86 -2.72 -16.64
N GLU A 33 22.86 -2.44 -15.34
CA GLU A 33 22.36 -3.34 -14.28
C GLU A 33 21.15 -2.72 -13.60
N VAL A 34 20.03 -3.45 -13.53
CA VAL A 34 18.80 -3.03 -12.83
C VAL A 34 18.66 -3.85 -11.55
N THR A 35 18.63 -3.19 -10.39
CA THR A 35 18.42 -3.84 -9.08
C THR A 35 17.16 -3.28 -8.40
N LEU A 36 16.25 -4.16 -7.99
CA LEU A 36 15.09 -3.85 -7.16
C LEU A 36 15.37 -4.22 -5.70
N VAL A 37 15.22 -3.27 -4.78
CA VAL A 37 15.40 -3.46 -3.34
C VAL A 37 14.03 -3.42 -2.65
N ASN A 38 13.73 -4.41 -1.81
CA ASN A 38 12.51 -4.42 -0.99
C ASN A 38 12.73 -5.18 0.32
N ALA A 39 12.05 -4.75 1.39
CA ALA A 39 12.16 -5.38 2.70
C ALA A 39 11.69 -6.85 2.73
N HIS A 40 10.65 -7.17 1.95
CA HIS A 40 10.02 -8.49 1.90
C HIS A 40 10.12 -9.10 0.51
N GLU A 41 10.04 -10.42 0.43
CA GLU A 41 9.98 -11.17 -0.84
C GLU A 41 8.56 -11.20 -1.43
N THR A 42 7.54 -10.91 -0.63
CA THR A 42 6.15 -10.91 -1.09
C THR A 42 5.72 -9.52 -1.57
N PHE A 43 5.03 -9.49 -2.70
CA PHE A 43 4.40 -8.29 -3.24
C PHE A 43 3.11 -8.00 -2.47
N THR A 44 3.05 -6.85 -1.80
CA THR A 44 1.84 -6.40 -1.12
C THR A 44 0.85 -5.80 -2.12
N GLU A 45 -0.23 -6.53 -2.41
CA GLU A 45 -1.40 -6.00 -3.13
C GLU A 45 -2.18 -5.01 -2.25
N ARG A 46 -1.63 -3.79 -2.05
CA ARG A 46 -2.24 -2.76 -1.17
C ARG A 46 -3.69 -2.42 -1.54
N LEU A 47 -4.05 -2.58 -2.82
CA LEU A 47 -5.41 -2.37 -3.29
C LEU A 47 -6.41 -3.39 -2.73
N ARG A 48 -5.96 -4.55 -2.26
CA ARG A 48 -6.81 -5.65 -1.75
C ARG A 48 -6.72 -5.85 -0.25
N LEU A 49 -5.98 -5.00 0.48
CA LEU A 49 -5.86 -5.13 1.94
C LEU A 49 -7.20 -5.05 2.67
N HIS A 50 -8.23 -4.43 2.09
CA HIS A 50 -9.58 -4.42 2.66
C HIS A 50 -10.21 -5.82 2.73
N LEU A 51 -9.82 -6.74 1.84
CA LEU A 51 -10.24 -8.14 1.87
C LEU A 51 -9.55 -8.87 3.03
N THR A 52 -8.24 -8.73 3.16
CA THR A 52 -7.47 -9.29 4.29
C THR A 52 -7.98 -8.73 5.62
N ALA A 53 -8.26 -7.43 5.68
CA ALA A 53 -8.80 -6.75 6.86
C ALA A 53 -10.17 -7.25 7.31
N THR A 54 -10.88 -7.99 6.47
CA THR A 54 -12.17 -8.60 6.78
C THR A 54 -12.10 -10.12 6.83
N GLY A 55 -10.87 -10.66 6.93
CA GLY A 55 -10.61 -12.09 7.15
C GLY A 55 -10.52 -12.94 5.89
N GLN A 56 -10.54 -12.32 4.70
CA GLN A 56 -10.40 -13.06 3.45
C GLN A 56 -8.93 -13.34 3.12
N GLN A 57 -8.69 -14.47 2.46
CA GLN A 57 -7.36 -14.84 1.98
C GLN A 57 -7.14 -14.24 0.59
N VAL A 58 -6.04 -13.51 0.44
CA VAL A 58 -5.57 -12.96 -0.84
C VAL A 58 -4.36 -13.78 -1.27
N ALA A 59 -4.23 -14.05 -2.57
CA ALA A 59 -3.08 -14.76 -3.09
C ALA A 59 -1.79 -13.96 -2.81
N GLU A 60 -0.77 -14.65 -2.32
CA GLU A 60 0.56 -14.07 -2.22
C GLU A 60 1.28 -14.16 -3.56
N LEU A 61 2.00 -13.09 -3.90
CA LEU A 61 2.80 -13.01 -5.12
C LEU A 61 4.26 -12.83 -4.73
N SER A 62 5.14 -13.70 -5.22
CA SER A 62 6.59 -13.62 -4.98
C SER A 62 7.23 -12.59 -5.90
N ILE A 63 7.91 -11.59 -5.33
CA ILE A 63 8.68 -10.59 -6.08
C ILE A 63 9.81 -11.25 -6.88
N PRO A 64 10.64 -12.16 -6.32
CA PRO A 64 11.63 -12.90 -7.11
C PRO A 64 11.02 -13.61 -8.33
N GLU A 65 9.86 -14.26 -8.17
CA GLU A 65 9.19 -14.93 -9.29
C GLU A 65 8.67 -13.94 -10.34
N LEU A 66 8.14 -12.78 -9.91
CA LEU A 66 7.72 -11.71 -10.82
C LEU A 66 8.89 -11.13 -11.64
N LEU A 67 10.12 -11.21 -11.11
CA LEU A 67 11.33 -10.74 -11.78
C LEU A 67 12.04 -11.83 -12.59
N ASP A 68 11.64 -13.10 -12.47
CA ASP A 68 12.30 -14.20 -13.16
C ASP A 68 12.27 -14.01 -14.68
N GLY A 69 13.39 -14.31 -15.34
CA GLY A 69 13.57 -14.12 -16.78
C GLY A 69 13.59 -12.67 -17.28
N THR A 70 13.38 -11.66 -16.42
CA THR A 70 13.42 -10.24 -16.82
C THR A 70 14.83 -9.70 -16.96
N GLY A 71 15.78 -10.25 -16.19
CA GLY A 71 17.15 -9.74 -16.05
C GLY A 71 17.34 -8.71 -14.93
N ALA A 72 16.27 -8.31 -14.24
CA ALA A 72 16.39 -7.49 -13.04
C ALA A 72 16.87 -8.34 -11.86
N ARG A 73 17.77 -7.77 -11.04
CA ARG A 73 18.21 -8.38 -9.79
C ARG A 73 17.29 -7.99 -8.64
N PHE A 74 16.96 -8.94 -7.78
CA PHE A 74 16.29 -8.67 -6.51
C PHE A 74 17.29 -8.61 -5.35
N VAL A 75 17.15 -7.63 -4.47
CA VAL A 75 17.84 -7.53 -3.19
C VAL A 75 16.81 -7.39 -2.10
N ARG A 76 16.67 -8.42 -1.27
CA ARG A 76 15.89 -8.32 -0.05
C ARG A 76 16.65 -7.51 1.00
N GLY A 77 15.99 -6.54 1.61
CA GLY A 77 16.49 -5.78 2.75
C GLY A 77 15.76 -4.46 2.95
N TRP A 78 15.85 -3.93 4.17
CA TRP A 78 15.23 -2.67 4.57
C TRP A 78 16.14 -1.50 4.20
N VAL A 79 15.63 -0.52 3.45
CA VAL A 79 16.37 0.71 3.15
C VAL A 79 16.38 1.60 4.39
N THR A 80 17.56 1.90 4.94
CA THR A 80 17.70 2.70 6.17
C THR A 80 18.30 4.08 5.93
N ALA A 81 18.97 4.32 4.80
CA ALA A 81 19.44 5.64 4.41
C ALA A 81 19.58 5.78 2.90
N LEU A 82 19.43 7.02 2.41
CA LEU A 82 19.70 7.45 1.05
C LEU A 82 20.59 8.68 1.11
N ASP A 83 21.75 8.62 0.45
CA ASP A 83 22.69 9.73 0.31
C ASP A 83 22.81 10.11 -1.18
N PRO A 84 22.18 11.22 -1.60
CA PRO A 84 22.24 11.69 -2.98
C PRO A 84 23.60 12.23 -3.42
N ASP A 85 24.42 12.72 -2.47
CA ASP A 85 25.72 13.33 -2.76
C ASP A 85 26.74 12.25 -3.11
N THR A 86 26.75 11.16 -2.34
CA THR A 86 27.60 9.98 -2.61
C THR A 86 26.95 8.97 -3.54
N ARG A 87 25.67 9.18 -3.90
CA ARG A 87 24.81 8.27 -4.68
C ARG A 87 24.79 6.85 -4.11
N THR A 88 24.48 6.76 -2.83
CA THR A 88 24.42 5.49 -2.10
C THR A 88 23.09 5.28 -1.39
N VAL A 89 22.73 4.01 -1.22
CA VAL A 89 21.61 3.55 -0.41
C VAL A 89 22.12 2.53 0.59
N ARG A 90 21.79 2.71 1.87
CA ARG A 90 22.11 1.76 2.93
C ARG A 90 20.93 0.81 3.15
N VAL A 91 21.22 -0.48 3.21
CA VAL A 91 20.26 -1.57 3.36
C VAL A 91 20.65 -2.42 4.56
N ASP A 92 19.69 -2.71 5.46
CA ASP A 92 19.86 -3.45 6.72
C ASP A 92 21.01 -2.94 7.62
N ASP A 93 21.35 -1.65 7.48
CA ASP A 93 22.41 -0.92 8.19
C ASP A 93 23.88 -1.33 7.90
N ASP A 94 24.14 -2.38 7.13
CA ASP A 94 25.48 -2.91 6.86
C ASP A 94 25.86 -2.92 5.37
N ARG A 95 24.88 -2.97 4.46
CA ARG A 95 25.10 -3.03 3.01
C ARG A 95 24.93 -1.66 2.38
N VAL A 96 25.92 -1.25 1.59
CA VAL A 96 25.87 -0.01 0.81
C VAL A 96 25.77 -0.34 -0.69
N LEU A 97 24.70 0.13 -1.32
CA LEU A 97 24.46 0.00 -2.75
C LEU A 97 24.71 1.34 -3.44
N HIS A 98 25.57 1.35 -4.45
CA HIS A 98 25.81 2.53 -5.28
C HIS A 98 24.86 2.55 -6.48
N TYR A 99 24.48 3.75 -6.91
CA TYR A 99 23.65 3.94 -8.11
C TYR A 99 24.15 5.07 -9.00
N ASP A 100 23.86 4.97 -10.29
CA ASP A 100 23.95 6.07 -11.25
C ASP A 100 22.57 6.69 -11.51
N THR A 101 21.51 5.88 -11.40
CA THR A 101 20.11 6.31 -11.48
C THR A 101 19.30 5.64 -10.38
N LEU A 102 18.49 6.43 -9.68
CA LEU A 102 17.62 5.95 -8.61
C LEU A 102 16.15 6.10 -9.02
N VAL A 103 15.37 5.06 -8.82
CA VAL A 103 13.91 5.12 -8.84
C VAL A 103 13.42 4.98 -7.40
N TYR A 104 12.91 6.07 -6.84
CA TYR A 104 12.36 6.10 -5.48
C TYR A 104 10.88 5.70 -5.52
N ALA A 105 10.56 4.47 -5.09
CA ALA A 105 9.21 3.90 -5.14
C ALA A 105 8.81 3.19 -3.83
N LEU A 106 9.30 3.68 -2.68
CA LEU A 106 9.03 3.12 -1.34
C LEU A 106 7.55 3.24 -0.90
N GLY A 107 6.73 3.97 -1.65
CA GLY A 107 5.33 4.18 -1.35
C GLY A 107 5.12 5.22 -0.25
N GLY A 108 3.90 5.25 0.29
CA GLY A 108 3.51 6.13 1.40
C GLY A 108 2.93 5.34 2.56
N VAL A 109 2.90 5.99 3.72
CA VAL A 109 2.25 5.48 4.94
C VAL A 109 1.13 6.43 5.32
N ALA A 110 0.10 5.91 5.99
CA ALA A 110 -0.95 6.74 6.56
C ALA A 110 -0.36 7.73 7.57
N ASP A 111 -0.83 8.97 7.52
CA ASP A 111 -0.47 10.00 8.49
C ASP A 111 -1.30 9.81 9.76
N THR A 112 -0.63 9.38 10.83
CA THR A 112 -1.23 9.15 12.14
C THR A 112 -0.87 10.24 13.16
N VAL A 113 -0.05 11.22 12.76
CA VAL A 113 0.54 12.21 13.68
C VAL A 113 -0.21 13.54 13.63
N THR A 114 -0.72 13.93 12.46
CA THR A 114 -1.40 15.22 12.28
C THR A 114 -2.65 15.37 13.15
N VAL A 115 -3.37 14.27 13.42
CA VAL A 115 -4.55 14.27 14.28
C VAL A 115 -4.21 13.62 15.63
N PRO A 116 -4.27 14.35 16.74
CA PRO A 116 -4.03 13.79 18.07
C PRO A 116 -4.95 12.60 18.36
N GLY A 117 -4.38 11.51 18.90
CA GLY A 117 -5.12 10.30 19.26
C GLY A 117 -5.22 9.26 18.13
N VAL A 118 -4.85 9.58 16.89
CA VAL A 118 -4.95 8.62 15.77
C VAL A 118 -3.92 7.51 15.91
N GLU A 119 -2.67 7.84 16.22
CA GLU A 119 -1.61 6.84 16.42
C GLU A 119 -1.97 5.83 17.53
N GLU A 120 -2.62 6.29 18.60
CA GLU A 120 -2.96 5.46 19.76
C GLU A 120 -4.28 4.68 19.60
N HIS A 121 -5.24 5.22 18.85
CA HIS A 121 -6.61 4.69 18.82
C HIS A 121 -7.08 4.18 17.47
N ALA A 122 -6.47 4.58 16.36
CA ALA A 122 -6.85 4.11 15.04
C ALA A 122 -6.09 2.83 14.66
N GLN A 123 -6.55 2.19 13.60
CA GLN A 123 -5.82 1.12 12.92
C GLN A 123 -5.62 1.57 11.47
N THR A 124 -4.39 1.48 10.99
CA THR A 124 -4.06 1.77 9.60
C THR A 124 -4.31 0.55 8.73
N LEU A 125 -4.26 0.75 7.42
CA LEU A 125 -4.30 -0.32 6.42
C LEU A 125 -3.08 -0.17 5.49
N ASN A 126 -1.89 -0.05 6.10
CA ASN A 126 -0.65 0.21 5.37
C ASN A 126 0.01 -1.09 4.88
N SER A 127 -0.15 -2.18 5.64
CA SER A 127 0.51 -3.46 5.40
C SER A 127 -0.44 -4.67 5.57
N PRO A 128 -0.01 -5.87 5.15
CA PRO A 128 -0.73 -7.11 5.45
C PRO A 128 -0.92 -7.34 6.96
N GLU A 129 0.11 -7.07 7.76
CA GLU A 129 0.08 -7.26 9.22
C GLU A 129 -0.96 -6.34 9.87
N ASP A 130 -1.02 -5.06 9.46
CA ASP A 130 -2.08 -4.13 9.86
C ASP A 130 -3.48 -4.70 9.55
N ALA A 131 -3.64 -5.25 8.35
CA ALA A 131 -4.90 -5.82 7.90
C ALA A 131 -5.29 -7.06 8.72
N GLU A 132 -4.36 -7.96 9.00
CA GLU A 132 -4.61 -9.15 9.83
C GLU A 132 -5.01 -8.78 11.26
N VAL A 133 -4.33 -7.78 11.85
CA VAL A 133 -4.68 -7.26 13.17
C VAL A 133 -6.11 -6.70 13.16
N LEU A 134 -6.48 -5.94 12.12
CA LEU A 134 -7.83 -5.39 11.97
C LEU A 134 -8.87 -6.52 11.81
N ALA A 135 -8.60 -7.55 11.01
CA ALA A 135 -9.48 -8.70 10.85
C ALA A 135 -9.75 -9.40 12.17
N GLY A 136 -8.69 -9.66 12.96
CA GLY A 136 -8.83 -10.24 14.29
C GLY A 136 -9.64 -9.37 15.25
N ARG A 137 -9.52 -8.04 15.15
CA ARG A 137 -10.35 -7.12 15.96
C ARG A 137 -11.81 -7.16 15.54
N LEU A 138 -12.10 -7.08 14.24
CA LEU A 138 -13.47 -7.11 13.71
C LEU A 138 -14.17 -8.44 14.03
N ALA A 139 -13.47 -9.56 13.92
CA ALA A 139 -14.01 -10.89 14.25
C ALA A 139 -14.43 -11.03 15.73
N ARG A 140 -13.80 -10.28 16.64
CA ARG A 140 -14.13 -10.28 18.08
C ARG A 140 -15.26 -9.31 18.45
N LEU A 141 -15.65 -8.41 17.55
CA LEU A 141 -16.76 -7.48 17.81
C LEU A 141 -18.09 -8.15 17.49
N GLU A 142 -18.87 -8.50 18.51
CA GLU A 142 -20.21 -9.05 18.33
C GLU A 142 -21.21 -7.98 17.86
N GLN A 143 -21.07 -6.76 18.38
CA GLN A 143 -21.83 -5.55 18.09
C GLN A 143 -20.94 -4.33 18.34
N GLY A 144 -21.20 -3.21 17.68
CA GLY A 144 -20.44 -1.99 17.89
C GLY A 144 -20.51 -1.03 16.71
N THR A 145 -19.75 0.07 16.80
CA THR A 145 -19.58 1.01 15.69
C THR A 145 -18.16 0.96 15.15
N VAL A 146 -18.03 0.75 13.84
CA VAL A 146 -16.76 0.86 13.12
C VAL A 146 -16.74 2.19 12.37
N VAL A 147 -15.73 3.01 12.61
CA VAL A 147 -15.53 4.28 11.89
C VAL A 147 -14.40 4.10 10.90
N VAL A 148 -14.69 4.26 9.62
CA VAL A 148 -13.70 4.32 8.55
C VAL A 148 -13.43 5.80 8.25
N ALA A 149 -12.23 6.26 8.60
CA ALA A 149 -11.78 7.62 8.36
C ALA A 149 -11.08 7.70 6.99
N GLY A 150 -11.63 8.51 6.09
CA GLY A 150 -11.22 8.62 4.70
C GLY A 150 -12.30 8.11 3.76
N ASN A 151 -12.78 8.96 2.86
CA ASN A 151 -13.83 8.65 1.88
C ASN A 151 -13.29 8.43 0.45
N GLY A 152 -11.98 8.21 0.33
CA GLY A 152 -11.32 7.76 -0.90
C GLY A 152 -11.60 6.29 -1.19
N LEU A 153 -11.06 5.76 -2.30
CA LEU A 153 -11.32 4.39 -2.76
C LEU A 153 -11.07 3.34 -1.67
N THR A 154 -9.90 3.37 -1.03
CA THR A 154 -9.55 2.44 0.06
C THR A 154 -10.56 2.48 1.20
N GLY A 155 -11.02 3.66 1.60
CA GLY A 155 -12.00 3.80 2.68
C GLY A 155 -13.39 3.34 2.27
N VAL A 156 -13.81 3.61 1.02
CA VAL A 156 -15.10 3.13 0.48
C VAL A 156 -15.11 1.61 0.37
N GLU A 157 -14.07 1.00 -0.19
CA GLU A 157 -13.95 -0.46 -0.32
C GLU A 157 -13.87 -1.12 1.06
N SER A 158 -13.08 -0.56 1.99
CA SER A 158 -13.01 -1.07 3.37
C SER A 158 -14.37 -0.99 4.07
N ALA A 159 -15.08 0.13 3.97
CA ALA A 159 -16.41 0.27 4.57
C ALA A 159 -17.41 -0.70 3.97
N ALA A 160 -17.40 -0.89 2.65
CA ALA A 160 -18.27 -1.83 1.96
C ALA A 160 -17.98 -3.27 2.39
N GLU A 161 -16.71 -3.66 2.43
CA GLU A 161 -16.32 -5.02 2.78
C GLU A 161 -16.62 -5.33 4.26
N ILE A 162 -16.36 -4.38 5.17
CA ILE A 162 -16.72 -4.55 6.59
C ILE A 162 -18.24 -4.69 6.74
N ALA A 163 -19.04 -3.93 5.98
CA ALA A 163 -20.50 -4.03 6.01
C ALA A 163 -21.00 -5.42 5.56
N GLU A 164 -20.35 -6.00 4.56
CA GLU A 164 -20.70 -7.31 4.00
C GLU A 164 -20.29 -8.45 4.95
N GLN A 165 -19.04 -8.45 5.42
CA GLN A 165 -18.50 -9.52 6.26
C GLN A 165 -18.94 -9.44 7.73
N HIS A 166 -19.26 -8.24 8.22
CA HIS A 166 -19.67 -7.99 9.60
C HIS A 166 -21.02 -7.26 9.70
N PRO A 167 -22.13 -7.87 9.23
CA PRO A 167 -23.43 -7.20 9.08
C PRO A 167 -24.10 -6.77 10.40
N ARG A 168 -23.61 -7.27 11.55
CA ARG A 168 -24.09 -6.87 12.88
C ARG A 168 -23.43 -5.59 13.39
N LEU A 169 -22.34 -5.14 12.76
CA LEU A 169 -21.66 -3.91 13.12
C LEU A 169 -22.36 -2.73 12.45
N ARG A 170 -22.52 -1.65 13.22
CA ARG A 170 -22.86 -0.35 12.67
C ARG A 170 -21.59 0.25 12.08
N GLY A 171 -21.67 0.87 10.91
CA GLY A 171 -20.51 1.57 10.39
C GLY A 171 -20.73 3.02 10.05
N VAL A 172 -19.63 3.76 10.01
CA VAL A 172 -19.61 5.19 9.69
C VAL A 172 -18.46 5.44 8.74
N LEU A 173 -18.75 6.03 7.59
CA LEU A 173 -17.72 6.51 6.66
C LEU A 173 -17.58 8.02 6.86
N LEU A 174 -16.40 8.44 7.31
CA LEU A 174 -16.07 9.82 7.64
C LEU A 174 -15.12 10.41 6.59
N GLY A 175 -15.43 11.59 6.07
CA GLY A 175 -14.52 12.30 5.15
C GLY A 175 -14.91 13.76 4.93
N GLN A 176 -14.09 14.48 4.17
CA GLN A 176 -14.30 15.91 3.86
C GLN A 176 -15.33 16.15 2.73
N GLY A 177 -15.95 15.11 2.18
CA GLY A 177 -16.91 15.22 1.08
C GLY A 177 -17.71 13.94 0.85
N GLU A 178 -18.41 13.86 -0.29
CA GLU A 178 -19.17 12.66 -0.64
C GLU A 178 -18.25 11.44 -0.88
N PRO A 179 -18.68 10.22 -0.49
CA PRO A 179 -17.98 8.99 -0.83
C PRO A 179 -17.73 8.87 -2.34
N GLY A 180 -16.47 8.63 -2.73
CA GLY A 180 -16.12 8.51 -4.14
C GLY A 180 -16.14 9.84 -4.92
N ALA A 181 -16.08 11.00 -4.26
CA ALA A 181 -16.05 12.30 -4.92
C ALA A 181 -14.92 12.43 -5.97
N ALA A 182 -13.78 11.77 -5.73
CA ALA A 182 -12.64 11.72 -6.66
C ALA A 182 -12.84 10.76 -7.86
N MET A 183 -13.89 9.94 -7.86
CA MET A 183 -14.19 9.00 -8.94
C MET A 183 -14.86 9.70 -10.11
N ASN A 184 -14.63 9.16 -11.32
CA ASN A 184 -15.40 9.53 -12.50
C ASN A 184 -16.90 9.39 -12.18
N ARG A 185 -17.72 10.35 -12.62
CA ARG A 185 -19.16 10.40 -12.38
C ARG A 185 -19.88 9.08 -12.71
N LYS A 186 -19.42 8.34 -13.74
CA LYS A 186 -19.98 7.03 -14.11
C LYS A 186 -19.67 5.91 -13.11
N ALA A 187 -18.59 6.04 -12.35
CA ALA A 187 -18.11 5.05 -11.39
C ALA A 187 -18.47 5.42 -9.94
N ARG A 188 -19.10 6.59 -9.71
CA ARG A 188 -19.53 6.97 -8.35
C ARG A 188 -20.58 5.99 -7.84
N PRO A 189 -20.43 5.44 -6.63
CA PRO A 189 -21.48 4.63 -6.04
C PRO A 189 -22.73 5.48 -5.87
N THR A 190 -23.86 5.05 -6.43
CA THR A 190 -25.16 5.62 -6.07
C THR A 190 -25.40 5.31 -4.60
N SER A 191 -25.23 6.29 -3.72
CA SER A 191 -25.56 6.20 -2.30
C SER A 191 -27.07 6.05 -2.15
N ARG A 192 -27.59 4.85 -2.34
CA ARG A 192 -28.89 4.47 -1.77
C ARG A 192 -28.60 3.94 -0.36
N PRO A 193 -29.25 4.48 0.69
CA PRO A 193 -29.14 3.88 2.00
C PRO A 193 -29.70 2.46 1.89
N ARG A 194 -28.82 1.46 1.89
CA ARG A 194 -29.24 0.10 2.22
C ARG A 194 -29.57 0.11 3.71
N SER A 195 -30.57 -0.66 4.09
CA SER A 195 -31.08 -0.84 5.46
C SER A 195 -30.01 -1.34 6.47
N SER A 196 -28.79 -1.62 6.03
CA SER A 196 -27.61 -1.91 6.83
C SER A 196 -27.06 -0.61 7.42
N GLY A 197 -27.44 -0.25 8.65
CA GLY A 197 -26.94 0.78 9.60
C GLY A 197 -25.78 1.76 9.34
N TRP A 198 -25.32 1.97 8.10
CA TRP A 198 -24.14 2.73 7.70
C TRP A 198 -24.53 4.15 7.35
N VAL A 199 -23.85 5.12 7.98
CA VAL A 199 -24.10 6.55 7.75
C VAL A 199 -22.83 7.18 7.22
N SER A 200 -22.92 7.85 6.07
CA SER A 200 -21.87 8.75 5.60
C SER A 200 -22.03 10.10 6.30
N ARG A 201 -20.94 10.62 6.87
CA ARG A 201 -20.92 11.97 7.47
C ARG A 201 -19.79 12.79 6.86
N CYS A 202 -20.14 13.96 6.35
CA CYS A 202 -19.18 15.02 6.07
C CYS A 202 -18.89 15.76 7.37
N ALA A 203 -17.63 15.81 7.81
CA ALA A 203 -17.22 16.63 8.95
C ALA A 203 -16.56 17.92 8.45
N PRO A 204 -17.27 19.07 8.42
CA PRO A 204 -16.66 20.33 8.05
C PRO A 204 -15.64 20.76 9.11
N GLY A 205 -14.45 21.21 8.68
CA GLY A 205 -13.52 21.96 9.54
C GLY A 205 -12.24 21.25 9.99
N TRP A 206 -11.91 20.07 9.45
CA TRP A 206 -10.61 19.44 9.70
C TRP A 206 -9.67 19.81 8.55
N ARG A 207 -8.80 20.79 8.78
CA ARG A 207 -7.66 21.16 7.92
C ARG A 207 -6.37 20.85 8.64
#